data_AF-A0A813LJB9-F1
#
_entry.id   AF-A0A813LJB9-F1
#
_cell.length_a   1.000
_cell.length_b   1.000
_cell.length_c   1.000
_cell.angle_alpha   90.00
_cell.angle_beta   90.00
_cell.angle_gamma   90.00
#
_symmetry.space_group_name_H-M   'P 1'
#
loop_
_entity.id
_entity.type
_entity.pdbx_description
1 polymer ?
#
loop_
_entity_poly.entity_id
_entity_poly.type
_entity_poly.pdbx_seq_one_letter_code
_entity_poly.pdbx_strand_id
1 'polypeptide(L)'
;MPPGRPSDGDARRPLLVDGPAETAFTRLWLVLLSIVQQGCCRRRQISSLPGAASSAGTSVVWISVDPRGGQLSFYPGEVAKRLELGRLRGETSVELGPSYFNATVSVQEDPPVQYTSRGRRDVRRLTLTRPDDIVVVRVVSGRRGWRAAAEGEGEERTSQVPDSSVVEVTPLEEAARLGLDLSDASPQGSGSDNPAAGSCDSLMDPLDLVAASLQEVDGLVPIWEWCREVGVQSEGSSLLGEEAWGVYGEEQDCVIEQGFKAGEAAVDVTIGVRGFQIVFGPEPNFARQVDQAMYKRRLVRRRLATPEERTRALQPVAPEVSRGEDGCAICFAGFSETAVMPVVELSCRHAFHQACVQHLADTGQPCPCCRAEVDWVALGMARSGRSRS
;
A
#
# COMPACT_ATOMS: atom_id res chain seq x y z
N MET A 1 60.94 -49.11 4.72
CA MET A 1 60.76 -49.47 3.30
C MET A 1 59.27 -49.50 2.97
N PRO A 2 58.75 -48.58 2.16
CA PRO A 2 57.45 -48.67 1.52
C PRO A 2 57.58 -49.11 0.04
N PRO A 3 56.54 -49.73 -0.54
CA PRO A 3 56.03 -49.23 -1.84
C PRO A 3 54.50 -49.38 -1.92
N GLY A 4 53.75 -48.69 -2.77
CA GLY A 4 54.07 -47.77 -3.86
C GLY A 4 52.75 -47.13 -4.34
N ARG A 5 52.85 -45.91 -4.88
CA ARG A 5 51.76 -45.16 -5.52
C ARG A 5 51.45 -45.73 -6.90
N PRO A 6 50.19 -45.70 -7.36
CA PRO A 6 49.89 -45.59 -8.78
C PRO A 6 49.69 -44.13 -9.20
N SER A 7 50.05 -43.92 -10.47
CA SER A 7 50.33 -42.69 -11.19
C SER A 7 49.12 -42.06 -11.88
N ASP A 8 49.30 -40.77 -12.16
CA ASP A 8 48.59 -39.87 -13.06
C ASP A 8 47.94 -40.49 -14.30
N GLY A 9 46.76 -39.98 -14.66
CA GLY A 9 46.08 -40.27 -15.92
C GLY A 9 45.01 -39.24 -16.27
N ASP A 10 45.34 -38.42 -17.27
CA ASP A 10 44.46 -37.73 -18.22
C ASP A 10 43.67 -36.47 -17.82
N ALA A 11 44.35 -35.33 -18.01
CA ALA A 11 43.75 -34.04 -18.29
C ALA A 11 43.24 -33.98 -19.74
N ARG A 12 41.92 -34.01 -19.93
CA ARG A 12 41.29 -33.63 -21.21
C ARG A 12 41.01 -32.14 -21.26
N ARG A 13 41.75 -31.45 -22.13
CA ARG A 13 41.52 -30.08 -22.60
C ARG A 13 40.17 -29.96 -23.33
N PRO A 14 39.34 -28.94 -23.06
CA PRO A 14 38.33 -28.51 -24.01
C PRO A 14 38.97 -27.67 -25.13
N LEU A 15 38.54 -27.96 -26.35
CA LEU A 15 38.91 -27.28 -27.58
C LEU A 15 38.43 -25.81 -27.55
N LEU A 16 39.35 -24.88 -27.72
CA LEU A 16 39.05 -23.52 -28.18
C LEU A 16 38.46 -23.61 -29.60
N VAL A 17 37.28 -23.02 -29.78
CA VAL A 17 36.72 -22.66 -31.09
C VAL A 17 36.75 -21.14 -31.16
N ASP A 18 37.71 -20.60 -31.90
CA ASP A 18 37.77 -19.20 -32.30
C ASP A 18 37.13 -19.05 -33.70
N GLY A 19 36.27 -18.02 -33.86
CA GLY A 19 36.01 -17.39 -35.16
C GLY A 19 34.54 -17.09 -35.50
N PRO A 20 34.27 -16.01 -36.27
CA PRO A 20 33.38 -14.94 -35.84
C PRO A 20 32.05 -14.88 -36.62
N ALA A 21 30.97 -14.53 -35.94
CA ALA A 21 29.68 -14.20 -36.56
C ALA A 21 29.06 -12.93 -35.93
N GLU A 22 29.85 -11.85 -35.85
CA GLU A 22 29.32 -10.50 -35.70
C GLU A 22 29.56 -9.75 -37.00
N THR A 23 28.51 -9.47 -37.78
CA THR A 23 28.42 -8.32 -38.73
C THR A 23 27.10 -8.29 -39.53
N ALA A 24 25.94 -8.56 -38.89
CA ALA A 24 24.66 -8.33 -39.57
C ALA A 24 23.59 -7.61 -38.74
N PHE A 25 23.67 -7.60 -37.40
CA PHE A 25 22.61 -7.00 -36.57
C PHE A 25 22.79 -5.50 -36.28
N THR A 26 23.99 -4.94 -36.40
CA THR A 26 24.26 -3.51 -36.11
C THR A 26 23.96 -2.56 -37.27
N ARG A 27 23.59 -3.05 -38.47
CA ARG A 27 23.22 -2.19 -39.61
C ARG A 27 21.71 -2.03 -39.83
N LEU A 28 20.85 -2.86 -39.22
CA LEU A 28 19.39 -2.65 -39.28
C LEU A 28 18.87 -1.68 -38.21
N TRP A 29 19.58 -1.55 -37.08
CA TRP A 29 19.17 -0.66 -35.98
C TRP A 29 19.46 0.83 -36.26
N LEU A 30 20.46 1.13 -37.10
CA LEU A 30 20.79 2.52 -37.49
C LEU A 30 19.94 3.07 -38.64
N VAL A 31 19.22 2.23 -39.39
CA VAL A 31 18.27 2.71 -40.44
C VAL A 31 16.90 3.03 -39.83
N LEU A 32 16.48 2.31 -38.78
CA LEU A 32 15.22 2.59 -38.07
C LEU A 32 15.28 3.84 -37.17
N LEU A 33 16.46 4.25 -36.69
CA LEU A 33 16.63 5.53 -35.97
C LEU A 33 16.66 6.76 -36.90
N SER A 34 16.92 6.58 -38.20
CA SER A 34 16.96 7.71 -39.15
C SER A 34 15.58 8.08 -39.72
N ILE A 35 14.63 7.14 -39.74
CA ILE A 35 13.26 7.39 -40.25
C ILE A 35 12.38 8.09 -39.20
N VAL A 36 12.71 8.01 -37.90
CA VAL A 36 11.97 8.71 -36.84
C VAL A 36 12.42 10.17 -36.68
N GLN A 37 13.61 10.54 -37.20
CA GLN A 37 14.17 11.89 -37.03
C GLN A 37 13.87 12.90 -38.15
N GLN A 38 13.09 12.53 -39.19
CA GLN A 38 12.68 13.45 -40.26
C GLN A 38 11.18 13.77 -40.30
N GLY A 39 10.47 13.63 -39.17
CA GLY A 39 9.07 14.07 -39.00
C GLY A 39 8.89 15.44 -38.32
N CYS A 40 9.97 16.10 -37.90
CA CYS A 40 9.92 17.37 -37.17
C CYS A 40 10.09 18.58 -38.10
N CYS A 41 9.10 18.91 -38.95
CA CYS A 41 8.92 20.26 -39.50
C CYS A 41 7.62 20.40 -40.31
N ARG A 42 6.47 20.52 -39.63
CA ARG A 42 5.32 21.29 -40.16
C ARG A 42 4.45 21.79 -39.02
N ARG A 43 4.90 22.89 -38.42
CA ARG A 43 4.16 23.75 -37.50
C ARG A 43 2.97 24.36 -38.26
N ARG A 44 1.80 23.71 -38.21
CA ARG A 44 0.54 24.41 -38.52
C ARG A 44 0.21 25.28 -37.31
N GLN A 45 0.25 26.60 -37.53
CA GLN A 45 -0.40 27.56 -36.63
C GLN A 45 -1.89 27.24 -36.62
N ILE A 46 -2.34 26.53 -35.59
CA ILE A 46 -3.74 26.58 -35.16
C ILE A 46 -3.81 27.83 -34.29
N SER A 47 -4.41 28.88 -34.83
CA SER A 47 -4.77 30.08 -34.11
C SER A 47 -5.58 29.66 -32.88
N SER A 48 -5.01 29.86 -31.69
CA SER A 48 -5.68 29.62 -30.42
C SER A 48 -6.91 30.52 -30.35
N LEU A 49 -8.09 29.92 -30.45
CA LEU A 49 -9.33 30.55 -30.01
C LEU A 49 -9.20 30.84 -28.50
N PRO A 50 -9.71 31.98 -28.01
CA PRO A 50 -9.70 32.30 -26.58
C PRO A 50 -10.42 31.17 -25.83
N GLY A 51 -9.65 30.42 -25.05
CA GLY A 51 -10.16 29.33 -24.24
C GLY A 51 -11.24 29.85 -23.30
N ALA A 52 -12.40 29.20 -23.33
CA ALA A 52 -13.41 29.37 -22.31
C ALA A 52 -12.71 29.19 -20.95
N ALA A 53 -12.78 30.22 -20.10
CA ALA A 53 -12.24 30.15 -18.76
C ALA A 53 -12.94 28.98 -18.04
N SER A 54 -12.26 27.84 -17.95
CA SER A 54 -12.72 26.71 -17.14
C SER A 54 -12.82 27.25 -15.72
N SER A 55 -14.05 27.40 -15.22
CA SER A 55 -14.29 27.83 -13.85
C SER A 55 -13.65 26.79 -12.95
N ALA A 56 -12.48 27.11 -12.39
CA ALA A 56 -11.78 26.22 -11.49
C ALA A 56 -12.73 25.86 -10.35
N GLY A 57 -13.14 24.59 -10.28
CA GLY A 57 -14.04 24.11 -9.25
C GLY A 57 -13.44 24.37 -7.87
N THR A 58 -14.26 24.80 -6.92
CA THR A 58 -13.78 24.96 -5.54
C THR A 58 -13.59 23.56 -4.94
N SER A 59 -12.38 23.30 -4.45
CA SER A 59 -12.04 22.04 -3.78
C SER A 59 -11.90 22.27 -2.27
N VAL A 60 -12.28 21.29 -1.47
CA VAL A 60 -12.18 21.34 -0.01
C VAL A 60 -11.60 20.07 0.56
N VAL A 61 -11.09 20.17 1.78
CA VAL A 61 -10.67 19.03 2.58
C VAL A 61 -11.17 19.18 4.02
N TRP A 62 -11.51 18.04 4.62
CA TRP A 62 -11.89 17.94 6.02
C TRP A 62 -10.78 17.24 6.79
N ILE A 63 -10.39 17.83 7.93
CA ILE A 63 -9.30 17.30 8.77
C ILE A 63 -9.72 17.28 10.25
N SER A 64 -9.20 16.32 11.01
CA SER A 64 -9.27 16.32 12.48
C SER A 64 -7.89 16.55 13.09
N VAL A 65 -7.84 17.23 14.23
CA VAL A 65 -6.62 17.35 15.04
C VAL A 65 -6.57 16.23 16.06
N ASP A 66 -5.48 15.46 16.07
CA ASP A 66 -5.26 14.41 17.06
C ASP A 66 -5.01 15.02 18.45
N PRO A 67 -5.85 14.76 19.47
CA PRO A 67 -5.73 15.42 20.77
C PRO A 67 -4.48 14.99 21.55
N ARG A 68 -3.78 13.93 21.13
CA ARG A 68 -2.57 13.43 21.82
C ARG A 68 -1.30 14.07 21.27
N GLY A 69 -1.17 14.17 19.95
CA GLY A 69 0.05 14.68 19.30
C GLY A 69 -0.11 15.98 18.51
N GLY A 70 -1.33 16.52 18.37
CA GLY A 70 -1.59 17.69 17.54
C GLY A 70 -1.39 17.45 16.04
N GLN A 71 -1.35 16.19 15.62
CA GLN A 71 -1.18 15.82 14.21
C GLN A 71 -2.48 16.00 13.44
N LEU A 72 -2.35 16.40 12.18
CA LEU A 72 -3.49 16.52 11.27
C LEU A 72 -3.80 15.13 10.68
N SER A 73 -5.06 14.75 10.72
CA SER A 73 -5.57 13.52 10.10
C SER A 73 -6.67 13.87 9.13
N PHE A 74 -6.46 13.55 7.85
CA PHE A 74 -7.43 13.79 6.79
C PHE A 74 -8.56 12.76 6.85
N TYR A 75 -9.79 13.23 6.65
CA TYR A 75 -10.91 12.32 6.40
C TYR A 75 -10.79 11.77 4.97
N PRO A 76 -10.97 10.45 4.76
CA PRO A 76 -11.04 9.87 3.42
C PRO A 76 -12.14 10.52 2.59
N GLY A 77 -11.99 10.53 1.27
CA GLY A 77 -12.84 11.26 0.33
C GLY A 77 -14.33 10.96 0.52
N GLU A 78 -14.70 9.70 0.69
CA GLU A 78 -16.11 9.33 0.93
C GLU A 78 -16.67 9.89 2.25
N VAL A 79 -15.85 9.99 3.29
CA VAL A 79 -16.25 10.61 4.56
C VAL A 79 -16.30 12.13 4.42
N ALA A 80 -15.30 12.73 3.78
CA ALA A 80 -15.25 14.16 3.53
C ALA A 80 -16.42 14.63 2.64
N LYS A 81 -16.80 13.85 1.62
CA LYS A 81 -17.99 14.09 0.78
C LYS A 81 -19.27 14.09 1.63
N ARG A 82 -19.45 13.11 2.52
CA ARG A 82 -20.61 13.06 3.43
C ARG A 82 -20.65 14.26 4.37
N LEU A 83 -19.51 14.64 4.95
CA LEU A 83 -19.40 15.84 5.80
C LEU A 83 -19.76 17.13 5.04
N GLU A 84 -19.23 17.27 3.83
CA GLU A 84 -19.50 18.43 2.98
C GLU A 84 -20.95 18.50 2.54
N LEU A 85 -21.52 17.37 2.11
CA LEU A 85 -22.92 17.28 1.70
C LEU A 85 -23.87 17.60 2.86
N GLY A 86 -23.62 17.07 4.05
CA GLY A 86 -24.41 17.38 5.25
C GLY A 86 -24.33 18.86 5.61
N ARG A 87 -23.13 19.47 5.52
CA ARG A 87 -22.96 20.92 5.69
C ARG A 87 -23.78 21.71 4.67
N LEU A 88 -23.69 21.37 3.38
CA LEU A 88 -24.40 22.05 2.29
C LEU A 88 -25.93 21.95 2.43
N ARG A 89 -26.43 20.86 2.99
CA ARG A 89 -27.85 20.65 3.30
C ARG A 89 -28.33 21.37 4.57
N GLY A 90 -27.43 21.96 5.35
CA GLY A 90 -27.78 22.58 6.62
C GLY A 90 -28.02 21.57 7.75
N GLU A 91 -27.53 20.32 7.61
CA GLU A 91 -27.57 19.33 8.69
C GLU A 91 -26.72 19.82 9.86
N THR A 92 -27.15 19.59 11.10
CA THR A 92 -26.40 20.00 12.29
C THR A 92 -25.21 19.10 12.56
N SER A 93 -25.35 17.81 12.27
CA SER A 93 -24.33 16.79 12.51
C SER A 93 -24.42 15.63 11.52
N VAL A 94 -23.28 15.00 11.26
CA VAL A 94 -23.15 13.82 10.38
C VAL A 94 -22.55 12.65 11.17
N GLU A 95 -23.19 11.48 11.10
CA GLU A 95 -22.69 10.25 11.71
C GLU A 95 -21.73 9.51 10.78
N LEU A 96 -20.54 9.18 11.28
CA LEU A 96 -19.49 8.56 10.47
C LEU A 96 -19.59 7.04 10.38
N GLY A 97 -20.33 6.42 11.30
CA GLY A 97 -20.56 4.97 11.38
C GLY A 97 -19.50 4.19 12.18
N PRO A 98 -19.60 2.85 12.20
CA PRO A 98 -18.81 1.97 13.06
C PRO A 98 -17.29 2.03 12.80
N SER A 99 -16.88 2.22 11.54
CA SER A 99 -15.46 2.37 11.15
C SER A 99 -14.78 3.58 11.80
N TYR A 100 -15.58 4.51 12.34
CA TYR A 100 -15.12 5.68 13.08
C TYR A 100 -15.59 5.66 14.53
N PHE A 101 -15.80 4.48 15.11
CA PHE A 101 -16.28 4.30 16.49
C PHE A 101 -17.64 4.97 16.75
N ASN A 102 -18.52 4.99 15.73
CA ASN A 102 -19.79 5.72 15.75
C ASN A 102 -19.58 7.19 16.12
N ALA A 103 -18.52 7.81 15.60
CA ALA A 103 -18.29 9.23 15.79
C ALA A 103 -19.35 10.06 15.08
N THR A 104 -19.68 11.20 15.69
CA THR A 104 -20.59 12.21 15.12
C THR A 104 -19.82 13.51 14.95
N VAL A 105 -19.88 14.12 13.77
CA VAL A 105 -19.26 15.43 13.51
C VAL A 105 -20.34 16.49 13.46
N SER A 106 -20.26 17.48 14.34
CA SER A 106 -21.09 18.69 14.30
C SER A 106 -20.54 19.63 13.23
N VAL A 107 -21.25 19.75 12.10
CA VAL A 107 -20.77 20.46 10.89
C VAL A 107 -21.20 21.93 10.82
N GLN A 108 -22.15 22.34 11.68
CA GLN A 108 -22.61 23.74 11.80
C GLN A 108 -21.94 24.50 12.94
N GLU A 109 -21.24 23.82 13.85
CA GLU A 109 -20.39 24.49 14.83
C GLU A 109 -19.22 25.18 14.13
N ASP A 110 -18.79 26.33 14.65
CA ASP A 110 -17.59 27.04 14.21
C ASP A 110 -16.59 27.18 15.37
N PRO A 111 -15.53 26.36 15.43
CA PRO A 111 -15.18 25.30 14.48
C PRO A 111 -16.04 24.03 14.58
N PRO A 112 -16.11 23.22 13.50
CA PRO A 112 -16.68 21.88 13.56
C PRO A 112 -16.00 20.99 14.60
N VAL A 113 -16.77 20.07 15.17
CA VAL A 113 -16.32 19.23 16.28
C VAL A 113 -16.72 17.78 16.06
N GLN A 114 -15.76 16.86 16.24
CA GLN A 114 -16.05 15.42 16.28
C GLN A 114 -16.24 14.96 17.72
N TYR A 115 -17.33 14.25 17.96
CA TYR A 115 -17.67 13.59 19.21
C TYR A 115 -17.54 12.07 19.05
N THR A 116 -16.97 11.43 20.05
CA THR A 116 -16.88 9.96 20.18
C THR A 116 -17.29 9.57 21.59
N SER A 117 -17.54 8.28 21.84
CA SER A 117 -17.77 7.76 23.19
C SER A 117 -16.60 8.01 24.16
N ARG A 118 -15.40 8.25 23.64
CA ARG A 118 -14.16 8.42 24.43
C ARG A 118 -13.67 9.86 24.52
N GLY A 119 -14.30 10.81 23.85
CA GLY A 119 -13.87 12.21 23.87
C GLY A 119 -14.18 12.99 22.61
N ARG A 120 -13.53 14.15 22.50
CA ARG A 120 -13.77 15.17 21.48
C ARG A 120 -12.50 15.46 20.68
N ARG A 121 -12.65 15.73 19.38
CA ARG A 121 -11.58 16.25 18.50
C ARG A 121 -12.08 17.50 17.79
N ASP A 122 -11.17 18.43 17.53
CA ASP A 122 -11.48 19.60 16.71
C ASP A 122 -11.35 19.20 15.24
N VAL A 123 -12.29 19.68 14.42
CA VAL A 123 -12.35 19.43 12.99
C VAL A 123 -12.25 20.76 12.25
N ARG A 124 -11.58 20.76 11.09
CA ARG A 124 -11.50 21.93 10.21
C ARG A 124 -11.92 21.55 8.80
N ARG A 125 -12.68 22.44 8.18
CA ARG A 125 -12.93 22.47 6.74
C ARG A 125 -12.02 23.52 6.14
N LEU A 126 -11.18 23.12 5.19
CA LEU A 126 -10.24 24.02 4.51
C LEU A 126 -10.57 24.05 3.02
N THR A 127 -10.59 25.25 2.45
CA THR A 127 -10.71 25.43 1.00
C THR A 127 -9.31 25.37 0.38
N LEU A 128 -9.19 24.63 -0.72
CA LEU A 128 -7.95 24.46 -1.46
C LEU A 128 -7.97 25.36 -2.69
N THR A 129 -6.82 25.94 -3.03
CA THR A 129 -6.64 26.64 -4.30
C THR A 129 -6.34 25.64 -5.40
N ARG A 130 -5.59 24.58 -5.05
CA ARG A 130 -5.27 23.45 -5.91
C ARG A 130 -5.41 22.13 -5.14
N PRO A 131 -5.78 21.02 -5.80
CA PRO A 131 -5.89 19.71 -5.13
C PRO A 131 -4.61 19.24 -4.44
N ASP A 132 -3.45 19.64 -4.95
CA ASP A 132 -2.11 19.28 -4.46
C ASP A 132 -1.55 20.26 -3.41
N ASP A 133 -2.37 21.18 -2.90
CA ASP A 133 -1.93 22.19 -1.93
C ASP A 133 -1.47 21.57 -0.59
N ILE A 134 -0.50 22.22 0.04
CA ILE A 134 -0.11 21.94 1.42
C ILE A 134 -1.04 22.73 2.34
N VAL A 135 -1.70 22.04 3.27
CA VAL A 135 -2.53 22.70 4.29
C VAL A 135 -1.70 23.07 5.50
N VAL A 136 -1.98 24.25 6.05
CA VAL A 136 -1.36 24.76 7.27
C VAL A 136 -2.45 25.00 8.30
N VAL A 137 -2.33 24.37 9.47
CA VAL A 137 -3.28 24.51 10.57
C VAL A 137 -2.51 24.79 11.83
N ARG A 138 -2.91 25.85 12.54
CA ARG A 138 -2.34 26.16 13.85
C ARG A 138 -2.97 25.29 14.92
N VAL A 139 -2.15 24.72 15.78
CA VAL A 139 -2.58 23.87 16.89
C VAL A 139 -2.01 24.37 18.20
N VAL A 140 -2.78 24.24 19.28
CA VAL A 140 -2.36 24.62 20.63
C VAL A 140 -2.49 23.43 21.57
N SER A 141 -1.47 23.21 22.40
CA SER A 141 -1.51 22.20 23.45
C SER A 141 -2.17 22.78 24.70
N GLY A 142 -3.29 22.19 25.13
CA GLY A 142 -4.00 22.60 26.33
C GLY A 142 -4.13 21.47 27.36
N ARG A 143 -4.75 21.78 28.51
CA ARG A 143 -4.94 20.81 29.61
C ARG A 143 -5.68 19.53 29.23
N ARG A 144 -6.51 19.55 28.18
CA ARG A 144 -7.22 18.35 27.68
C ARG A 144 -6.78 17.95 26.27
N GLY A 145 -5.48 18.13 25.98
CA GLY A 145 -4.86 17.73 24.71
C GLY A 145 -4.74 18.87 23.70
N TRP A 146 -4.24 18.50 22.53
CA TRP A 146 -4.06 19.38 21.39
C TRP A 146 -5.39 19.74 20.73
N ARG A 147 -5.49 20.98 20.25
CA ARG A 147 -6.67 21.60 19.66
C ARG A 147 -6.28 22.44 18.47
N ALA A 148 -7.22 22.71 17.57
CA ALA A 148 -6.99 23.70 16.53
C ALA A 148 -7.04 25.11 17.15
N ALA A 149 -5.98 25.88 16.99
CA ALA A 149 -5.89 27.23 17.53
C ALA A 149 -6.72 28.24 16.71
N ALA A 150 -7.01 29.38 17.31
CA ALA A 150 -7.47 30.55 16.58
C ALA A 150 -6.32 31.16 15.77
N GLU A 151 -6.65 32.06 14.84
CA GLU A 151 -5.65 32.76 14.05
C GLU A 151 -4.67 33.53 14.96
N GLY A 152 -3.37 33.44 14.66
CA GLY A 152 -2.31 34.11 15.43
C GLY A 152 -1.82 33.38 16.69
N GLU A 153 -2.48 32.31 17.13
CA GLU A 153 -2.05 31.51 18.28
C GLU A 153 -1.52 30.13 17.86
N GLY A 154 -0.74 29.50 18.73
CA GLY A 154 -0.30 28.11 18.57
C GLY A 154 0.84 27.88 17.56
N GLU A 155 1.17 26.60 17.41
CA GLU A 155 2.21 26.08 16.53
C GLU A 155 1.61 25.70 15.18
N GLU A 156 2.29 26.03 14.08
CA GLU A 156 1.85 25.62 12.74
C GLU A 156 2.15 24.14 12.49
N ARG A 157 1.13 23.41 12.03
CA ARG A 157 1.26 22.06 11.51
C ARG A 157 0.96 22.11 10.03
N THR A 158 1.89 21.58 9.25
CA THR A 158 1.76 21.46 7.80
C THR A 158 1.57 19.99 7.42
N SER A 159 0.77 19.73 6.39
CA SER A 159 0.64 18.39 5.84
C SER A 159 0.24 18.44 4.38
N GLN A 160 0.80 17.53 3.58
CA GLN A 160 0.41 17.36 2.19
C GLN A 160 -0.98 16.71 2.13
N VAL A 161 -1.89 17.30 1.35
CA VAL A 161 -3.24 16.77 1.17
C VAL A 161 -3.15 15.50 0.33
N PRO A 162 -3.67 14.35 0.81
CA PRO A 162 -3.79 13.16 -0.03
C PRO A 162 -4.89 13.38 -1.08
N ASP A 163 -4.62 13.02 -2.34
CA ASP A 163 -5.60 13.11 -3.44
C ASP A 163 -6.94 12.45 -3.08
N SER A 164 -6.87 11.33 -2.36
CA SER A 164 -8.05 10.58 -1.89
C SER A 164 -8.89 11.30 -0.83
N SER A 165 -8.47 12.46 -0.34
CA SER A 165 -9.19 13.27 0.67
C SER A 165 -9.76 14.57 0.10
N VAL A 166 -9.44 14.91 -1.15
CA VAL A 166 -9.93 16.11 -1.82
C VAL A 166 -11.39 15.91 -2.25
N VAL A 167 -12.22 16.92 -2.01
CA VAL A 167 -13.63 16.93 -2.38
C VAL A 167 -13.91 18.12 -3.27
N GLU A 168 -14.42 17.85 -4.47
CA GLU A 168 -14.95 18.90 -5.34
C GLU A 168 -16.32 19.34 -4.85
N VAL A 169 -16.49 20.65 -4.62
CA VAL A 169 -17.71 21.22 -4.02
C VAL A 169 -18.84 21.35 -5.05
N THR A 170 -18.52 21.73 -6.30
CA THR A 170 -19.52 22.03 -7.33
C THR A 170 -20.50 20.88 -7.58
N PRO A 171 -20.06 19.61 -7.76
CA PRO A 171 -21.00 18.50 -7.93
C PRO A 171 -21.87 18.24 -6.69
N LEU A 172 -21.31 18.48 -5.49
CA LEU A 172 -22.04 18.29 -4.23
C LEU A 172 -23.06 19.38 -3.96
N GLU A 173 -22.79 20.64 -4.36
CA GLU A 173 -23.77 21.73 -4.31
C GLU A 173 -24.98 21.43 -5.18
N GLU A 174 -24.77 20.89 -6.38
CA GLU A 174 -25.85 20.47 -7.26
C GLU A 174 -26.65 19.31 -6.66
N ALA A 175 -25.97 18.29 -6.13
CA ALA A 175 -26.63 17.17 -5.47
C ALA A 175 -27.42 17.61 -4.22
N ALA A 176 -26.87 18.51 -3.41
CA ALA A 176 -27.55 19.09 -2.24
C ALA A 176 -28.82 19.86 -2.65
N ARG A 177 -28.72 20.69 -3.69
CA ARG A 177 -29.85 21.47 -4.23
C ARG A 177 -30.98 20.58 -4.76
N LEU A 178 -30.62 19.44 -5.36
CA LEU A 178 -31.59 18.47 -5.89
C LEU A 178 -32.13 17.52 -4.81
N GLY A 179 -31.60 17.55 -3.59
CA GLY A 179 -31.99 16.62 -2.52
C GLY A 179 -31.63 15.16 -2.84
N LEU A 180 -30.64 14.92 -3.70
CA LEU A 180 -30.23 13.56 -4.06
C LEU A 180 -29.45 12.95 -2.90
N ASP A 181 -29.88 11.76 -2.45
CA ASP A 181 -29.17 11.02 -1.42
C ASP A 181 -27.99 10.25 -2.01
N LEU A 182 -26.78 10.77 -1.83
CA LEU A 182 -25.53 10.14 -2.26
C LEU A 182 -24.96 9.18 -1.19
N SER A 183 -25.63 9.02 -0.04
CA SER A 183 -25.10 8.23 1.08
C SER A 183 -25.22 6.71 0.85
N ASP A 184 -26.08 6.27 -0.07
CA ASP A 184 -26.36 4.85 -0.33
C ASP A 184 -25.51 4.22 -1.44
N ALA A 185 -24.57 4.96 -2.04
CA ALA A 185 -23.62 4.40 -3.01
C ALA A 185 -22.49 3.58 -2.35
N SER A 186 -22.69 3.10 -1.10
CA SER A 186 -21.83 2.04 -0.59
C SER A 186 -22.07 0.79 -1.44
N PRO A 187 -21.03 0.13 -1.96
CA PRO A 187 -21.20 -1.16 -2.62
C PRO A 187 -21.56 -2.17 -1.53
N GLN A 188 -22.83 -2.23 -1.15
CA GLN A 188 -23.38 -3.36 -0.44
C GLN A 188 -23.25 -4.51 -1.42
N GLY A 189 -22.29 -5.40 -1.16
CA GLY A 189 -22.20 -6.68 -1.85
C GLY A 189 -23.54 -7.38 -1.70
N SER A 190 -24.35 -7.29 -2.75
CA SER A 190 -25.58 -8.03 -2.87
C SER A 190 -25.21 -9.49 -2.98
N GLY A 191 -25.75 -10.27 -2.04
CA GLY A 191 -25.72 -11.71 -2.08
C GLY A 191 -26.19 -12.23 -3.44
N SER A 192 -25.63 -13.38 -3.78
CA SER A 192 -26.04 -14.29 -4.84
C SER A 192 -27.51 -14.15 -5.24
N ASP A 193 -27.76 -13.77 -6.48
CA ASP A 193 -28.70 -14.49 -7.34
C ASP A 193 -28.38 -14.16 -8.81
N ASN A 194 -28.09 -15.22 -9.56
CA ASN A 194 -27.95 -15.22 -11.01
C ASN A 194 -29.24 -14.70 -11.66
N PRO A 195 -29.14 -13.84 -12.69
CA PRO A 195 -29.72 -14.27 -13.95
C PRO A 195 -28.92 -13.88 -15.20
N ALA A 196 -28.82 -14.87 -16.09
CA ALA A 196 -28.90 -14.78 -17.54
C ALA A 196 -28.39 -13.52 -18.26
N ALA A 197 -27.25 -13.71 -18.95
CA ALA A 197 -26.87 -13.16 -20.26
C ALA A 197 -27.74 -12.01 -20.82
N GLY A 198 -27.27 -10.78 -20.61
CA GLY A 198 -27.67 -9.59 -21.35
C GLY A 198 -26.42 -8.84 -21.81
N SER A 199 -26.25 -8.76 -23.13
CA SER A 199 -25.17 -8.04 -23.82
C SER A 199 -25.18 -6.55 -23.46
N CYS A 200 -24.07 -6.04 -22.94
CA CYS A 200 -23.79 -4.62 -22.80
C CYS A 200 -22.50 -4.26 -23.54
N ASP A 201 -22.68 -3.60 -24.68
CA ASP A 201 -21.63 -2.99 -25.50
C ASP A 201 -21.22 -1.68 -24.83
N SER A 202 -20.38 -1.78 -23.78
CA SER A 202 -19.83 -0.62 -23.07
C SER A 202 -18.38 -0.44 -23.46
N LEU A 203 -18.09 0.71 -24.08
CA LEU A 203 -16.76 1.15 -24.45
C LEU A 203 -15.88 1.20 -23.18
N MET A 204 -14.97 0.25 -23.05
CA MET A 204 -14.01 0.21 -21.94
C MET A 204 -13.10 1.43 -21.98
N ASP A 205 -12.82 1.99 -20.81
CA ASP A 205 -11.89 3.09 -20.62
C ASP A 205 -10.50 2.69 -21.14
N PRO A 206 -9.80 3.52 -21.94
CA PRO A 206 -8.45 3.24 -22.41
C PRO A 206 -7.43 2.93 -21.30
N LEU A 207 -7.72 3.31 -20.04
CA LEU A 207 -6.88 2.95 -18.90
C LEU A 207 -7.06 1.49 -18.43
N ASP A 208 -8.24 0.88 -18.59
CA ASP A 208 -8.46 -0.55 -18.30
C ASP A 208 -7.74 -1.46 -19.31
N LEU A 209 -7.55 -0.98 -20.53
CA LEU A 209 -6.80 -1.69 -21.57
C LEU A 209 -5.29 -1.74 -21.28
N VAL A 210 -4.74 -0.83 -20.47
CA VAL A 210 -3.32 -0.89 -20.08
C VAL A 210 -3.10 -1.88 -18.94
N ALA A 211 -4.06 -2.01 -18.02
CA ALA A 211 -4.04 -3.02 -16.96
C ALA A 211 -4.21 -4.45 -17.52
N ALA A 212 -5.07 -4.63 -18.53
CA ALA A 212 -5.25 -5.91 -19.22
C ALA A 212 -4.12 -6.25 -20.22
N SER A 213 -3.23 -5.31 -20.53
CA SER A 213 -2.15 -5.47 -21.53
C SER A 213 -0.78 -5.81 -20.95
N LEU A 214 -0.70 -6.24 -19.69
CA LEU A 214 0.44 -7.02 -19.20
C LEU A 214 0.30 -8.45 -19.71
N GLN A 215 0.60 -8.64 -21.00
CA GLN A 215 0.60 -9.94 -21.67
C GLN A 215 1.34 -10.95 -20.79
N GLU A 216 0.67 -12.05 -20.44
CA GLU A 216 1.30 -13.22 -19.88
C GLU A 216 2.44 -13.61 -20.84
N VAL A 217 3.68 -13.33 -20.43
CA VAL A 217 4.85 -13.76 -21.18
C VAL A 217 4.84 -15.28 -21.07
N ASP A 218 4.72 -15.96 -22.20
CA ASP A 218 4.61 -17.42 -22.25
C ASP A 218 5.63 -18.09 -21.31
N GLY A 219 5.12 -18.85 -20.35
CA GLY A 219 5.93 -19.63 -19.41
C GLY A 219 6.39 -18.89 -18.14
N LEU A 220 6.07 -17.61 -17.94
CA LEU A 220 6.29 -16.94 -16.65
C LEU A 220 5.07 -17.03 -15.74
N VAL A 221 5.32 -17.15 -14.44
CA VAL A 221 4.31 -17.21 -13.38
C VAL A 221 4.47 -16.02 -12.43
N PRO A 222 3.36 -15.46 -11.91
CA PRO A 222 3.42 -14.38 -10.94
C PRO A 222 3.93 -14.88 -9.59
N ILE A 223 4.67 -14.00 -8.90
CA ILE A 223 5.03 -14.09 -7.49
C ILE A 223 4.74 -12.74 -6.86
N TRP A 224 4.01 -12.76 -5.75
CA TRP A 224 3.78 -11.60 -4.92
C TRP A 224 4.81 -11.52 -3.79
N GLU A 225 5.37 -10.33 -3.63
CA GLU A 225 6.41 -10.04 -2.65
C GLU A 225 6.02 -8.80 -1.84
N TRP A 226 6.34 -8.78 -0.54
CA TRP A 226 6.12 -7.64 0.35
C TRP A 226 7.45 -7.07 0.84
N CYS A 227 7.52 -5.75 0.96
CA CYS A 227 8.71 -5.05 1.40
C CYS A 227 8.87 -5.12 2.92
N ARG A 228 10.05 -5.59 3.36
CA ARG A 228 10.46 -5.67 4.77
C ARG A 228 10.71 -4.29 5.39
N GLU A 229 10.95 -3.28 4.57
CA GLU A 229 11.03 -1.89 4.99
C GLU A 229 9.65 -1.21 4.99
N VAL A 230 9.46 -0.25 5.88
CA VAL A 230 8.20 0.50 6.01
C VAL A 230 8.38 1.87 5.37
N GLY A 231 7.35 2.36 4.67
CA GLY A 231 7.37 3.70 4.07
C GLY A 231 8.00 3.78 2.67
N VAL A 232 8.44 2.65 2.12
CA VAL A 232 8.92 2.54 0.74
C VAL A 232 7.77 2.81 -0.24
N GLN A 233 8.03 3.64 -1.25
CA GLN A 233 7.13 3.90 -2.38
C GLN A 233 7.59 3.14 -3.63
N SER A 234 6.70 2.98 -4.62
CA SER A 234 6.97 2.30 -5.90
C SER A 234 8.24 2.83 -6.59
N GLU A 235 8.46 4.13 -6.59
CA GLU A 235 9.56 4.79 -7.30
C GLU A 235 10.92 4.45 -6.68
N GLY A 236 10.96 4.25 -5.36
CA GLY A 236 12.17 3.89 -4.62
C GLY A 236 12.43 2.38 -4.57
N SER A 237 11.47 1.55 -4.98
CA SER A 237 11.53 0.10 -4.84
C SER A 237 12.67 -0.56 -5.64
N SER A 238 13.09 0.08 -6.73
CA SER A 238 14.19 -0.39 -7.60
C SER A 238 15.57 -0.25 -6.98
N LEU A 239 15.72 0.57 -5.94
CA LEU A 239 16.97 0.76 -5.19
C LEU A 239 17.18 -0.29 -4.11
N LEU A 240 16.15 -1.10 -3.81
CA LEU A 240 16.19 -2.13 -2.79
C LEU A 240 16.73 -3.44 -3.37
N GLY A 241 17.60 -4.11 -2.62
CA GLY A 241 18.06 -5.45 -2.95
C GLY A 241 16.96 -6.51 -2.75
N GLU A 242 17.20 -7.72 -3.25
CA GLU A 242 16.24 -8.85 -3.13
C GLU A 242 15.97 -9.23 -1.67
N GLU A 243 16.93 -9.02 -0.77
CA GLU A 243 16.82 -9.27 0.66
C GLU A 243 15.79 -8.37 1.38
N ALA A 244 15.45 -7.23 0.78
CA ALA A 244 14.43 -6.33 1.29
C ALA A 244 13.00 -6.85 1.05
N TRP A 245 12.84 -7.96 0.31
CA TRP A 245 11.57 -8.53 -0.06
C TRP A 245 11.31 -9.87 0.66
N GLY A 246 10.05 -10.10 1.00
CA GLY A 246 9.55 -11.38 1.50
C GLY A 246 8.49 -11.90 0.54
N VAL A 247 8.48 -13.21 0.31
CA VAL A 247 7.51 -13.86 -0.60
C VAL A 247 6.27 -14.24 0.21
N TYR A 248 5.08 -14.08 -0.36
CA TYR A 248 3.85 -14.63 0.25
C TYR A 248 3.85 -16.16 0.13
N GLY A 249 3.15 -16.86 1.04
CA GLY A 249 2.94 -18.30 0.90
C GLY A 249 2.06 -18.60 -0.31
N GLU A 250 2.09 -19.84 -0.79
CA GLU A 250 1.38 -20.24 -2.03
C GLU A 250 -0.12 -19.92 -2.00
N GLU A 251 -0.78 -20.16 -0.86
CA GLU A 251 -2.19 -19.85 -0.68
C GLU A 251 -2.45 -18.34 -0.76
N GLN A 252 -1.65 -17.52 -0.07
CA GLN A 252 -1.81 -16.06 -0.10
C GLN A 252 -1.49 -15.49 -1.48
N ASP A 253 -0.43 -15.97 -2.12
CA ASP A 253 -0.03 -15.61 -3.49
C ASP A 253 -1.18 -15.87 -4.48
N CYS A 254 -1.86 -17.00 -4.36
CA CYS A 254 -3.02 -17.35 -5.18
C CYS A 254 -4.20 -16.38 -4.97
N VAL A 255 -4.56 -16.07 -3.73
CA VAL A 255 -5.64 -15.13 -3.40
C VAL A 255 -5.33 -13.73 -3.93
N ILE A 256 -4.09 -13.25 -3.75
CA ILE A 256 -3.67 -11.92 -4.22
C ILE A 256 -3.70 -11.86 -5.75
N GLU A 257 -3.17 -12.86 -6.44
CA GLU A 257 -3.19 -12.88 -7.90
C GLU A 257 -4.61 -12.95 -8.47
N GLN A 258 -5.51 -13.72 -7.83
CA GLN A 258 -6.89 -13.80 -8.26
C GLN A 258 -7.61 -12.44 -8.14
N GLY A 259 -7.48 -11.77 -6.99
CA GLY A 259 -8.09 -10.44 -6.80
C GLY A 259 -7.51 -9.39 -7.74
N PHE A 260 -6.20 -9.44 -7.98
CA PHE A 260 -5.54 -8.58 -8.97
C PHE A 260 -6.09 -8.80 -10.38
N LYS A 261 -6.17 -10.05 -10.84
CA LYS A 261 -6.71 -10.41 -12.16
C LYS A 261 -8.19 -10.04 -12.31
N ALA A 262 -8.95 -10.08 -11.23
CA ALA A 262 -10.37 -9.70 -11.21
C ALA A 262 -10.59 -8.17 -11.16
N GLY A 263 -9.53 -7.36 -11.04
CA GLY A 263 -9.65 -5.90 -10.93
C GLY A 263 -10.27 -5.45 -9.60
N GLU A 264 -10.14 -6.26 -8.55
CA GLU A 264 -10.63 -5.89 -7.23
C GLU A 264 -9.82 -4.70 -6.67
N ALA A 265 -10.44 -3.86 -5.84
CA ALA A 265 -9.74 -2.75 -5.20
C ALA A 265 -8.82 -3.22 -4.07
N ALA A 266 -9.19 -4.31 -3.39
CA ALA A 266 -8.41 -4.92 -2.33
C ALA A 266 -8.83 -6.37 -2.07
N VAL A 267 -7.92 -7.17 -1.52
CA VAL A 267 -8.19 -8.52 -0.97
C VAL A 267 -7.73 -8.63 0.47
N ASP A 268 -8.41 -9.45 1.25
CA ASP A 268 -7.98 -9.79 2.61
C ASP A 268 -7.15 -11.09 2.59
N VAL A 269 -6.00 -11.08 3.26
CA VAL A 269 -5.10 -12.23 3.41
C VAL A 269 -4.78 -12.47 4.88
N THR A 270 -4.64 -13.74 5.27
CA THR A 270 -4.26 -14.13 6.63
C THR A 270 -2.85 -14.71 6.63
N ILE A 271 -1.98 -14.21 7.50
CA ILE A 271 -0.61 -14.69 7.69
C ILE A 271 -0.40 -14.99 9.17
N GLY A 272 -0.32 -16.27 9.51
CA GLY A 272 -0.34 -16.73 10.90
C GLY A 272 -1.64 -16.30 11.61
N VAL A 273 -1.53 -15.62 12.74
CA VAL A 273 -2.68 -15.12 13.53
C VAL A 273 -3.15 -13.73 13.13
N ARG A 274 -2.68 -13.19 12.00
CA ARG A 274 -2.89 -11.79 11.61
C ARG A 274 -3.60 -11.69 10.26
N GLY A 275 -4.62 -10.85 10.20
CA GLY A 275 -5.26 -10.43 8.95
C GLY A 275 -4.62 -9.16 8.40
N PHE A 276 -4.39 -9.13 7.10
CA PHE A 276 -3.89 -7.99 6.34
C PHE A 276 -4.82 -7.74 5.15
N GLN A 277 -4.90 -6.49 4.72
CA GLN A 277 -5.58 -6.14 3.48
C GLN A 277 -4.55 -5.74 2.44
N ILE A 278 -4.55 -6.38 1.28
CA ILE A 278 -3.73 -6.00 0.13
C ILE A 278 -4.57 -5.07 -0.74
N VAL A 279 -4.23 -3.78 -0.73
CA VAL A 279 -4.93 -2.74 -1.48
C VAL A 279 -4.19 -2.52 -2.80
N PHE A 280 -4.85 -2.78 -3.92
CA PHE A 280 -4.29 -2.58 -5.24
C PHE A 280 -4.28 -1.09 -5.59
N GLY A 281 -3.13 -0.60 -6.04
CA GLY A 281 -2.94 0.81 -6.41
C GLY A 281 -3.13 1.04 -7.90
N PRO A 282 -3.12 2.32 -8.34
CA PRO A 282 -3.04 2.65 -9.76
C PRO A 282 -1.70 2.23 -10.40
N GLU A 283 -0.66 2.00 -9.59
CA GLU A 283 0.64 1.60 -10.08
C GLU A 283 0.64 0.12 -10.54
N PRO A 284 0.97 -0.16 -11.80
CA PRO A 284 0.91 -1.53 -12.31
C PRO A 284 1.91 -2.42 -11.59
N ASN A 285 1.48 -3.64 -11.24
CA ASN A 285 2.27 -4.61 -10.49
C ASN A 285 2.66 -4.18 -9.07
N PHE A 286 2.03 -3.14 -8.51
CA PHE A 286 2.22 -2.78 -7.11
C PHE A 286 0.90 -2.80 -6.34
N ALA A 287 1.02 -3.04 -5.04
CA ALA A 287 -0.06 -2.98 -4.09
C ALA A 287 0.47 -2.50 -2.74
N ARG A 288 -0.41 -2.33 -1.76
CA ARG A 288 -0.05 -1.97 -0.40
C ARG A 288 -0.64 -2.99 0.57
N GLN A 289 0.21 -3.63 1.35
CA GLN A 289 -0.23 -4.42 2.51
C GLN A 289 -0.55 -3.45 3.64
N VAL A 290 -1.80 -3.47 4.09
CA VAL A 290 -2.32 -2.64 5.18
C VAL A 290 -2.65 -3.52 6.38
N ASP A 291 -2.00 -3.20 7.48
CA ASP A 291 -2.26 -3.77 8.80
C ASP A 291 -3.14 -2.79 9.57
N GLN A 292 -4.46 -3.00 9.53
CA GLN A 292 -5.43 -2.09 10.14
C GLN A 292 -5.25 -2.00 11.66
N ALA A 293 -4.88 -3.12 12.31
CA ALA A 293 -4.71 -3.18 13.76
C ALA A 293 -3.52 -2.33 14.24
N MET A 294 -2.44 -2.28 13.45
CA MET A 294 -1.21 -1.57 13.81
C MET A 294 -0.99 -0.27 13.04
N TYR A 295 -1.90 0.07 12.13
CA TYR A 295 -1.77 1.20 11.19
C TYR A 295 -0.43 1.17 10.42
N LYS A 296 0.08 -0.02 10.11
CA LYS A 296 1.30 -0.21 9.32
C LYS A 296 0.95 -0.43 7.86
N ARG A 297 1.80 0.10 6.97
CA ARG A 297 1.66 -0.04 5.52
C ARG A 297 2.99 -0.46 4.92
N ARG A 298 2.97 -1.48 4.08
CA ARG A 298 4.16 -1.98 3.37
C ARG A 298 3.88 -2.04 1.88
N LEU A 299 4.91 -1.75 1.09
CA LEU A 299 4.82 -1.91 -0.35
C LEU A 299 4.74 -3.39 -0.68
N VAL A 300 3.92 -3.74 -1.65
CA VAL A 300 3.78 -5.07 -2.22
C VAL A 300 4.04 -4.95 -3.71
N ARG A 301 4.76 -5.90 -4.29
CA ARG A 301 5.01 -5.95 -5.73
C ARG A 301 4.66 -7.32 -6.30
N ARG A 302 4.22 -7.31 -7.55
CA ARG A 302 4.03 -8.48 -8.40
C ARG A 302 5.23 -8.58 -9.33
N ARG A 303 5.87 -9.75 -9.35
CA ARG A 303 7.00 -10.04 -10.23
C ARG A 303 6.67 -11.28 -11.05
N LEU A 304 6.99 -11.25 -12.35
CA LEU A 304 6.95 -12.45 -13.19
C LEU A 304 8.27 -13.21 -13.06
N ALA A 305 8.19 -14.51 -12.85
CA ALA A 305 9.33 -15.40 -12.61
C ALA A 305 9.16 -16.72 -13.37
N THR A 306 10.22 -17.49 -13.54
CA THR A 306 10.07 -18.85 -14.09
C THR A 306 9.41 -19.77 -13.06
N PRO A 307 8.79 -20.89 -13.47
CA PRO A 307 8.23 -21.88 -12.54
C PRO A 307 9.27 -22.42 -11.54
N GLU A 308 10.53 -22.58 -11.97
CA GLU A 308 11.63 -23.02 -11.12
C GLU A 308 12.02 -21.96 -10.08
N GLU A 309 12.04 -20.69 -10.48
CA GLU A 309 12.27 -19.57 -9.55
C GLU A 309 11.14 -19.46 -8.53
N ARG A 310 9.87 -19.58 -8.96
CA ARG A 310 8.71 -19.60 -8.06
C ARG A 310 8.79 -20.73 -7.05
N THR A 311 9.12 -21.93 -7.51
CA THR A 311 9.27 -23.10 -6.64
C THR A 311 10.37 -22.85 -5.59
N ARG A 312 11.53 -22.31 -6.01
CA ARG A 312 12.64 -21.98 -5.10
C ARG A 312 12.26 -20.88 -4.10
N ALA A 313 11.51 -19.88 -4.53
CA ALA A 313 11.06 -18.77 -3.71
C ALA A 313 10.04 -19.19 -2.64
N LEU A 314 9.14 -20.12 -2.99
CA LEU A 314 8.10 -20.65 -2.09
C LEU A 314 8.61 -21.78 -1.16
N GLN A 315 9.77 -22.36 -1.46
CA GLN A 315 10.41 -23.41 -0.65
C GLN A 315 11.77 -22.96 -0.13
N PRO A 316 11.83 -21.90 0.69
CA PRO A 316 13.09 -21.55 1.32
C PRO A 316 13.51 -22.65 2.29
N VAL A 317 14.82 -22.75 2.50
CA VAL A 317 15.37 -23.68 3.48
C VAL A 317 14.88 -23.25 4.86
N ALA A 318 14.15 -24.12 5.55
CA ALA A 318 13.67 -23.86 6.90
C ALA A 318 14.87 -23.52 7.80
N PRO A 319 14.81 -22.43 8.57
CA PRO A 319 15.91 -22.06 9.46
C PRO A 319 16.09 -23.13 10.54
N GLU A 320 17.34 -23.53 10.78
CA GLU A 320 17.68 -24.41 11.90
C GLU A 320 17.56 -23.62 13.21
N VAL A 321 16.60 -23.98 14.06
CA VAL A 321 16.43 -23.37 15.39
C VAL A 321 17.22 -24.13 16.45
N SER A 322 17.83 -23.41 17.38
CA SER A 322 18.85 -23.98 18.28
C SER A 322 18.31 -25.02 19.28
N ARG A 323 17.01 -25.00 19.59
CA ARG A 323 16.35 -25.89 20.56
C ARG A 323 15.63 -27.09 19.95
N GLY A 324 15.64 -27.24 18.63
CA GLY A 324 14.85 -28.27 17.96
C GLY A 324 13.33 -28.06 18.12
N GLU A 325 12.90 -26.81 18.35
CA GLU A 325 11.48 -26.45 18.27
C GLU A 325 11.03 -26.61 16.80
N ASP A 326 9.97 -27.36 16.55
CA ASP A 326 9.49 -27.65 15.19
C ASP A 326 8.37 -26.70 14.73
N GLY A 327 7.87 -25.82 15.62
CA GLY A 327 6.80 -24.89 15.29
C GLY A 327 6.69 -23.67 16.20
N CYS A 328 5.87 -22.72 15.75
CA CYS A 328 5.64 -21.45 16.42
C CYS A 328 4.54 -21.57 17.49
N ALA A 329 4.86 -21.31 18.76
CA ALA A 329 3.91 -21.43 19.87
C ALA A 329 2.76 -20.39 19.87
N ILE A 330 2.78 -19.40 18.97
CA ILE A 330 1.72 -18.38 18.85
C ILE A 330 0.63 -18.82 17.85
N CYS A 331 1.03 -19.35 16.69
CA CYS A 331 0.09 -19.77 15.65
C CYS A 331 -0.07 -21.30 15.54
N PHE A 332 0.74 -22.07 16.27
CA PHE A 332 0.78 -23.53 16.28
C PHE A 332 1.11 -24.18 14.92
N ALA A 333 1.69 -23.42 13.98
CA ALA A 333 2.13 -23.93 12.69
C ALA A 333 3.60 -24.37 12.75
N GLY A 334 3.95 -25.45 12.03
CA GLY A 334 5.32 -25.94 11.94
C GLY A 334 6.20 -24.99 11.11
N PHE A 335 7.45 -24.79 11.52
CA PHE A 335 8.37 -23.91 10.77
C PHE A 335 8.67 -24.44 9.36
N SER A 336 8.58 -25.76 9.17
CA SER A 336 8.72 -26.41 7.86
C SER A 336 7.52 -26.16 6.94
N GLU A 337 6.31 -26.11 7.50
CA GLU A 337 5.07 -25.87 6.75
C GLU A 337 4.99 -24.43 6.24
N THR A 338 5.67 -23.52 6.94
CA THR A 338 5.64 -22.09 6.66
C THR A 338 7.04 -21.53 6.47
N ALA A 339 7.89 -22.24 5.75
CA ALA A 339 9.30 -21.87 5.57
C ALA A 339 9.49 -20.46 4.98
N VAL A 340 8.52 -19.96 4.19
CA VAL A 340 8.48 -18.58 3.67
C VAL A 340 8.39 -17.50 4.74
N MET A 341 7.89 -17.84 5.93
CA MET A 341 7.82 -16.91 7.05
C MET A 341 9.17 -16.88 7.79
N PRO A 342 9.83 -15.71 7.88
CA PRO A 342 11.06 -15.59 8.65
C PRO A 342 10.83 -16.02 10.10
N VAL A 343 11.76 -16.81 10.64
CA VAL A 343 11.75 -17.23 12.05
C VAL A 343 12.72 -16.34 12.82
N VAL A 344 12.30 -15.90 14.01
CA VAL A 344 13.11 -15.12 14.93
C VAL A 344 13.31 -15.95 16.19
N GLU A 345 14.56 -16.20 16.54
CA GLU A 345 14.95 -16.78 17.82
C GLU A 345 15.21 -15.65 18.83
N LEU A 346 14.50 -15.67 19.95
CA LEU A 346 14.65 -14.68 21.02
C LEU A 346 15.92 -14.96 21.84
N SER A 347 16.35 -13.99 22.67
CA SER A 347 17.48 -14.16 23.60
C SER A 347 17.29 -15.33 24.59
N CYS A 348 16.04 -15.69 24.88
CA CYS A 348 15.68 -16.85 25.70
C CYS A 348 15.63 -18.19 24.93
N ARG A 349 16.03 -18.18 23.65
CA ARG A 349 16.07 -19.30 22.69
C ARG A 349 14.74 -19.91 22.25
N HIS A 350 13.61 -19.28 22.58
CA HIS A 350 12.34 -19.65 21.96
C HIS A 350 12.26 -19.02 20.56
N ALA A 351 11.79 -19.78 19.59
CA ALA A 351 11.64 -19.36 18.21
C ALA A 351 10.18 -19.08 17.86
N PHE A 352 9.95 -18.07 17.02
CA PHE A 352 8.61 -17.70 16.55
C PHE A 352 8.67 -17.22 15.11
N HIS A 353 7.57 -17.31 14.38
CA HIS A 353 7.44 -16.52 13.15
C HIS A 353 7.57 -15.03 13.47
N GLN A 354 8.38 -14.32 12.69
CA GLN A 354 8.58 -12.87 12.82
C GLN A 354 7.24 -12.14 12.85
N ALA A 355 6.32 -12.50 11.95
CA ALA A 355 4.97 -11.93 11.89
C ALA A 355 4.14 -12.16 13.17
N CYS A 356 4.27 -13.34 13.79
CA CYS A 356 3.53 -13.69 15.01
C CYS A 356 4.06 -12.94 16.23
N VAL A 357 5.38 -12.78 16.34
CA VAL A 357 6.01 -12.12 17.49
C VAL A 357 6.06 -10.59 17.35
N GLN A 358 5.81 -10.05 16.14
CA GLN A 358 5.86 -8.62 15.86
C GLN A 358 4.92 -7.79 16.75
N HIS A 359 3.72 -8.30 17.06
CA HIS A 359 2.81 -7.59 17.97
C HIS A 359 3.38 -7.47 19.39
N LEU A 360 4.06 -8.51 19.87
CA LEU A 360 4.75 -8.51 21.16
C LEU A 360 5.91 -7.51 21.14
N ALA A 361 6.67 -7.46 20.05
CA ALA A 361 7.72 -6.47 19.85
C ALA A 361 7.19 -5.03 19.85
N ASP A 362 6.09 -4.78 19.15
CA ASP A 362 5.49 -3.45 19.04
C ASP A 362 4.92 -2.94 20.37
N THR A 363 4.51 -3.85 21.25
CA THR A 363 3.95 -3.58 22.59
C THR A 363 4.96 -3.75 23.72
N GLY A 364 6.19 -4.16 23.42
CA GLY A 364 7.24 -4.40 24.40
C GLY A 364 6.89 -5.51 25.40
N GLN A 365 6.16 -6.54 24.96
CA GLN A 365 5.79 -7.67 25.81
C GLN A 365 6.96 -8.65 25.99
N PRO A 366 7.02 -9.38 27.12
CA PRO A 366 8.03 -10.42 27.32
C PRO A 366 7.73 -11.66 26.44
N CYS A 367 8.67 -12.61 26.42
CA CYS A 367 8.48 -13.88 25.72
C CYS A 367 7.21 -14.61 26.22
N PRO A 368 6.30 -15.08 25.35
CA PRO A 368 5.07 -15.72 25.79
C PRO A 368 5.30 -17.10 26.43
N CYS A 369 6.41 -17.77 26.10
CA CYS A 369 6.73 -19.10 26.62
C CYS A 369 7.31 -19.07 28.04
N CYS A 370 8.31 -18.22 28.30
CA CYS A 370 9.03 -18.18 29.59
C CYS A 370 8.95 -16.84 30.33
N ARG A 371 8.29 -15.84 29.76
CA ARG A 371 8.16 -14.47 30.31
C ARG A 371 9.49 -13.74 30.52
N ALA A 372 10.58 -14.21 29.90
CA ALA A 372 11.83 -13.47 29.87
C ALA A 372 11.66 -12.15 29.11
N GLU A 373 12.33 -11.10 29.60
CA GLU A 373 12.43 -9.83 28.89
C GLU A 373 13.17 -10.01 27.57
N VAL A 374 12.71 -9.29 26.55
CA VAL A 374 13.21 -9.41 25.18
C VAL A 374 13.70 -8.04 24.70
N ASP A 375 14.95 -7.99 24.26
CA ASP A 375 15.49 -6.81 23.58
C ASP A 375 15.03 -6.81 22.11
N TRP A 376 13.83 -6.29 21.87
CA TRP A 376 13.25 -6.18 20.54
C TRP A 376 14.07 -5.27 19.60
N VAL A 377 14.89 -4.37 20.14
CA VAL A 377 15.75 -3.48 19.36
C VAL A 377 16.94 -4.24 18.81
N ALA A 378 17.61 -5.04 19.65
CA ALA A 378 18.71 -5.90 19.22
C ALA A 378 18.30 -6.91 18.13
N LEU A 379 17.03 -7.32 18.11
CA LEU A 379 16.47 -8.21 17.10
C LEU A 379 16.06 -7.50 15.79
N GLY A 380 16.28 -6.17 15.69
CA GLY A 380 15.84 -5.40 14.52
C GLY A 380 14.30 -5.30 14.37
N MET A 381 13.57 -5.67 15.42
CA MET A 381 12.10 -5.65 15.46
C MET A 381 11.54 -4.44 16.21
N ALA A 382 12.41 -3.48 16.54
CA ALA A 382 12.05 -2.26 17.24
C ALA A 382 10.83 -1.60 16.59
N ARG A 383 10.01 -0.97 17.43
CA ARG A 383 8.92 -0.11 16.99
C ARG A 383 9.46 0.79 15.88
N SER A 384 8.78 0.86 14.74
CA SER A 384 8.87 1.95 13.76
C SER A 384 8.30 3.23 14.39
N GLY A 385 8.72 3.52 15.63
CA GLY A 385 8.35 4.66 16.41
C GLY A 385 8.95 5.84 15.70
N ARG A 386 8.07 6.61 15.06
CA ARG A 386 8.19 8.06 14.90
C ARG A 386 9.14 8.56 15.98
N SER A 387 10.29 9.07 15.57
CA SER A 387 11.19 9.77 16.48
C SER A 387 10.31 10.73 17.27
N ARG A 388 10.26 10.57 18.59
CA ARG A 388 9.78 11.62 19.46
C ARG A 388 10.86 12.71 19.39
N SER A 389 10.78 13.54 18.36
CA SER A 389 11.48 14.81 18.25
C SER A 389 10.68 15.87 18.96
#